data_AF-T1JGJ4-F1
#
_entry.id   AF-T1JGJ4-F1
#
_cell.length_a   1.000
_cell.length_b   1.000
_cell.length_c   1.000
_cell.angle_alpha   90.00
_cell.angle_beta   90.00
_cell.angle_gamma   90.00
#
_symmetry.space_group_name_H-M   'P 1'
#
loop_
_entity.id
_entity.type
_entity.pdbx_description
1 polymer ?
#
loop_
_entity_poly.entity_id
_entity_poly.type
_entity_poly.pdbx_seq_one_letter_code
_entity_poly.pdbx_strand_id
1 'polypeptide(L)'
;MDVPYCSIFNFFDKLRIRKFFFFASKFTGTQTKINWSYSKFRFCNSSINPCSSEEEFKNCYGNCLLHEFKKHLTTCRLPFTKINLPLCGCSNDTHELYGIINKLIKTTDPITHCFCRRRCEQLIFAPFLDTVKTEDQKTVSITLELTNDEIDIYEEQFTYDFIALLSDFGGNLGLFLGLSVITLPEFIWYSYYILINIRKVKPTNKICHVYDACKKNIIESEGKTKGNGVLVKLKSLLVILNAVFTLYLLLYRLNYYLDEPVTIVVKVVQRQYTQYPSVTICAEKQNDPMDEARSHILKQTNKTCDSISPWQLISANLSLKDVWNELNVDGTINLDNDMAEKVMINKRIF
;
A
#
# COMPACT_ATOMS: atom_id res chain seq x y z
N MET A 1 19.05 -28.97 -17.53
CA MET A 1 18.69 -27.54 -17.49
C MET A 1 18.67 -27.15 -16.04
N ASP A 2 19.78 -26.58 -15.56
CA ASP A 2 19.96 -26.25 -14.15
C ASP A 2 19.26 -24.94 -13.84
N VAL A 3 18.37 -24.96 -12.84
CA VAL A 3 17.80 -23.72 -12.31
C VAL A 3 18.84 -23.06 -11.43
N PRO A 4 19.18 -21.79 -11.67
CA PRO A 4 20.21 -21.10 -10.93
C PRO A 4 19.95 -21.16 -9.43
N TYR A 5 20.97 -21.55 -8.65
CA TYR A 5 20.96 -21.61 -7.18
C TYR A 5 20.48 -20.30 -6.52
N CYS A 6 20.42 -19.18 -7.24
CA CYS A 6 19.90 -17.91 -6.74
C CYS A 6 18.37 -17.77 -6.75
N SER A 7 17.67 -18.64 -7.49
CA SER A 7 16.20 -18.61 -7.52
C SER A 7 15.62 -18.86 -6.13
N ILE A 8 16.43 -19.53 -5.33
CA ILE A 8 16.21 -20.03 -4.00
C ILE A 8 15.81 -18.95 -2.99
N PHE A 9 16.49 -17.81 -2.97
CA PHE A 9 16.18 -16.74 -2.01
C PHE A 9 14.94 -15.90 -2.39
N ASN A 10 14.46 -15.94 -3.63
CA ASN A 10 13.28 -15.19 -4.07
C ASN A 10 12.00 -15.59 -3.31
N PHE A 11 11.92 -16.82 -2.80
CA PHE A 11 10.71 -17.32 -2.16
C PHE A 11 10.50 -16.77 -0.75
N PHE A 12 11.54 -16.79 0.10
CA PHE A 12 11.43 -16.30 1.48
C PHE A 12 11.23 -14.78 1.55
N ASP A 13 11.77 -14.05 0.59
CA ASP A 13 11.80 -12.58 0.59
C ASP A 13 10.62 -11.93 -0.15
N LYS A 14 9.85 -12.65 -0.98
CA LYS A 14 8.57 -12.12 -1.48
C LYS A 14 7.50 -11.95 -0.38
N LEU A 15 7.64 -12.67 0.74
CA LEU A 15 6.83 -12.49 1.95
C LEU A 15 7.39 -11.40 2.90
N ARG A 16 8.65 -11.00 2.73
CA ARG A 16 9.32 -9.86 3.40
C ARG A 16 9.76 -8.83 2.36
N ILE A 17 8.80 -8.02 1.89
CA ILE A 17 8.82 -7.13 0.71
C ILE A 17 9.87 -5.98 0.75
N ARG A 18 11.16 -6.22 1.04
CA ARG A 18 12.22 -5.19 0.99
C ARG A 18 13.57 -5.69 0.43
N LYS A 19 13.57 -6.73 -0.41
CA LYS A 19 14.81 -7.26 -0.99
C LYS A 19 14.70 -7.48 -2.48
N PHE A 20 15.78 -7.14 -3.16
CA PHE A 20 15.93 -7.30 -4.61
C PHE A 20 16.99 -8.35 -4.90
N PHE A 21 16.76 -9.10 -5.99
CA PHE A 21 17.62 -10.20 -6.40
C PHE A 21 18.13 -10.00 -7.81
N PHE A 22 19.43 -10.24 -7.99
CA PHE A 22 20.08 -10.27 -9.30
C PHE A 22 20.58 -11.68 -9.58
N PHE A 23 20.20 -12.22 -10.73
CA PHE A 23 20.72 -13.47 -11.24
C PHE A 23 21.96 -13.18 -12.07
N ALA A 24 23.11 -13.54 -11.51
CA ALA A 24 24.41 -13.26 -12.12
C ALA A 24 25.10 -14.53 -12.64
N SER A 25 24.44 -15.30 -13.52
CA SER A 25 25.04 -16.54 -14.04
C SER A 25 26.09 -16.31 -15.15
N LYS A 26 26.44 -15.06 -15.51
CA LYS A 26 27.40 -14.79 -16.60
C LYS A 26 28.18 -13.46 -16.53
N PHE A 27 28.56 -13.02 -15.33
CA PHE A 27 29.18 -11.69 -15.13
C PHE A 27 30.72 -11.67 -15.10
N THR A 28 31.42 -12.76 -15.43
CA THR A 28 32.90 -12.72 -15.50
C THR A 28 33.35 -11.65 -16.50
N GLY A 29 34.17 -10.69 -16.06
CA GLY A 29 34.62 -9.58 -16.92
C GLY A 29 33.59 -8.48 -17.08
N THR A 30 32.73 -8.26 -16.10
CA THR A 30 31.76 -7.16 -16.13
C THR A 30 31.72 -6.40 -14.81
N GLN A 31 31.53 -5.10 -14.95
CA GLN A 31 31.20 -4.17 -13.89
C GLN A 31 29.72 -3.84 -14.01
N THR A 32 28.94 -4.22 -13.01
CA THR A 32 27.50 -3.95 -12.94
C THR A 32 27.25 -2.85 -11.94
N LYS A 33 26.81 -1.70 -12.42
CA LYS A 33 26.33 -0.59 -11.61
C LYS A 33 24.80 -0.72 -11.46
N ILE A 34 24.34 -0.78 -10.22
CA ILE A 34 22.92 -0.91 -9.88
C ILE A 34 22.49 0.40 -9.24
N ASN A 35 21.80 1.21 -10.04
CA ASN A 35 21.26 2.49 -9.60
C ASN A 35 19.86 2.27 -9.04
N TRP A 36 19.59 2.74 -7.83
CA TRP A 36 18.29 2.60 -7.19
C TRP A 36 17.54 3.93 -7.21
N SER A 37 16.32 3.91 -7.74
CA SER A 37 15.31 4.93 -7.46
C SER A 37 14.31 4.43 -6.42
N TYR A 38 13.72 5.36 -5.68
CA TYR A 38 12.82 5.08 -4.59
C TYR A 38 11.59 5.96 -4.70
N SER A 39 10.44 5.33 -4.47
CA SER A 39 9.18 6.04 -4.38
C SER A 39 8.40 5.53 -3.19
N LYS A 40 7.91 6.44 -2.35
CA LYS A 40 7.03 6.11 -1.23
C LYS A 40 5.60 6.44 -1.62
N PHE A 41 4.71 5.48 -1.47
CA PHE A 41 3.27 5.64 -1.67
C PHE A 41 2.58 5.61 -0.31
N ARG A 42 1.70 6.57 -0.09
CA ARG A 42 0.79 6.65 1.05
C ARG A 42 -0.63 6.70 0.53
N PHE A 43 -1.42 5.72 0.92
CA PHE A 43 -2.79 5.55 0.47
C PHE A 43 -3.74 5.91 1.61
N CYS A 44 -4.84 6.58 1.27
CA CYS A 44 -5.90 6.86 2.24
C CYS A 44 -6.67 5.59 2.56
N ASN A 45 -7.00 5.40 3.85
CA ASN A 45 -7.95 4.39 4.26
C ASN A 45 -9.37 4.93 4.05
N SER A 46 -9.97 4.63 2.91
CA SER A 46 -11.34 5.03 2.57
C SER A 46 -12.30 3.86 2.71
N SER A 47 -13.60 4.16 2.76
CA SER A 47 -14.66 3.15 2.76
C SER A 47 -14.70 2.36 1.45
N ILE A 48 -14.42 3.03 0.32
CA ILE A 48 -14.42 2.46 -1.04
C ILE A 48 -13.14 1.65 -1.28
N ASN A 49 -11.98 2.20 -0.92
CA ASN A 49 -10.67 1.59 -1.13
C ASN A 49 -9.91 1.47 0.19
N PRO A 50 -10.29 0.51 1.06
CA PRO A 50 -9.66 0.35 2.36
C PRO A 50 -8.23 -0.15 2.20
N CYS A 51 -7.35 0.31 3.08
CA CYS A 51 -5.98 -0.16 3.15
C CYS A 51 -5.68 -0.82 4.50
N SER A 52 -4.62 -1.61 4.55
CA SER A 52 -4.18 -2.38 5.72
C SER A 52 -2.74 -2.04 6.12
N SER A 53 -2.40 -2.37 7.36
CA SER A 53 -1.01 -2.29 7.83
C SER A 53 -0.11 -3.28 7.09
N GLU A 54 1.21 -3.07 7.12
CA GLU A 54 2.16 -3.98 6.47
C GLU A 54 2.07 -5.41 7.04
N GLU A 55 1.81 -5.55 8.33
CA GLU A 55 1.67 -6.84 9.00
C GLU A 55 0.37 -7.56 8.61
N GLU A 56 -0.76 -6.85 8.61
CA GLU A 56 -2.05 -7.39 8.15
C GLU A 56 -1.97 -7.87 6.71
N PHE A 57 -1.37 -7.08 5.82
CA PHE A 57 -1.17 -7.47 4.43
C PHE A 57 -0.32 -8.73 4.31
N LYS A 58 0.81 -8.80 5.03
CA LYS A 58 1.70 -9.98 5.02
C LYS A 58 0.99 -11.23 5.53
N ASN A 59 0.22 -11.10 6.60
CA ASN A 59 -0.54 -12.21 7.16
C ASN A 59 -1.65 -12.68 6.19
N CYS A 60 -2.40 -11.74 5.60
CA CYS A 60 -3.43 -12.05 4.61
C CYS A 60 -2.83 -12.76 3.38
N TYR A 61 -1.84 -12.15 2.74
CA TYR A 61 -1.24 -12.67 1.52
C TYR A 61 -0.47 -13.97 1.78
N GLY A 62 0.24 -14.05 2.90
CA GLY A 62 0.93 -15.26 3.33
C GLY A 62 -0.02 -16.43 3.54
N ASN A 63 -1.15 -16.22 4.19
CA ASN A 63 -2.18 -17.25 4.38
C ASN A 63 -2.83 -17.65 3.04
N CYS A 64 -3.10 -16.69 2.15
CA CYS A 64 -3.63 -16.96 0.82
C CYS A 64 -2.66 -17.83 0.00
N LEU A 65 -1.38 -17.43 -0.08
CA LEU A 65 -0.36 -18.22 -0.76
C LEU A 65 -0.22 -19.61 -0.14
N LEU A 66 -0.23 -19.72 1.20
CA LEU A 66 -0.19 -21.00 1.88
C LEU A 66 -1.37 -21.90 1.51
N HIS A 67 -2.57 -21.31 1.37
CA HIS A 67 -3.76 -22.03 0.93
C HIS A 67 -3.64 -22.50 -0.53
N GLU A 68 -3.18 -21.65 -1.45
CA GLU A 68 -2.93 -22.04 -2.84
C GLU A 68 -1.83 -23.11 -2.94
N PHE A 69 -0.78 -22.98 -2.16
CA PHE A 69 0.27 -23.99 -2.05
C PHE A 69 -0.30 -25.33 -1.60
N LYS A 70 -1.14 -25.38 -0.56
CA LYS A 70 -1.77 -26.63 -0.10
C LYS A 70 -2.62 -27.33 -1.16
N LYS A 71 -3.21 -26.60 -2.12
CA LYS A 71 -3.97 -27.22 -3.22
C LYS A 71 -3.07 -27.96 -4.22
N HIS A 72 -1.86 -27.45 -4.43
CA HIS A 72 -0.92 -27.99 -5.41
C HIS A 72 0.15 -28.90 -4.78
N LEU A 73 0.39 -28.79 -3.47
CA LEU A 73 1.35 -29.58 -2.71
C LEU A 73 0.66 -30.78 -2.07
N THR A 74 0.74 -31.93 -2.71
CA THR A 74 0.18 -33.18 -2.17
C THR A 74 1.26 -34.13 -1.64
N THR A 75 2.48 -34.09 -2.17
CA THR A 75 3.51 -35.11 -1.94
C THR A 75 4.60 -34.68 -0.97
N CYS A 76 5.18 -33.50 -1.15
CA CYS A 76 6.31 -33.02 -0.37
C CYS A 76 6.33 -31.49 -0.29
N ARG A 77 7.21 -30.94 0.56
CA ARG A 77 7.35 -29.50 0.78
C ARG A 77 8.78 -29.01 0.58
N LEU A 78 8.92 -27.72 0.32
CA LEU A 78 10.20 -27.04 0.32
C LEU A 78 10.58 -26.60 1.74
N PRO A 79 11.88 -26.49 2.08
CA PRO A 79 12.35 -26.15 3.44
C PRO A 79 11.73 -24.88 4.01
N PHE A 80 11.38 -23.96 3.12
CA PHE A 80 10.85 -22.64 3.41
C PHE A 80 9.34 -22.55 3.59
N THR A 81 8.62 -23.63 3.25
CA THR A 81 7.16 -23.68 3.38
C THR A 81 6.79 -24.21 4.77
N LYS A 82 5.90 -23.48 5.46
CA LYS A 82 5.34 -23.86 6.76
C LYS A 82 4.14 -24.79 6.58
N ILE A 83 4.34 -25.93 5.93
CA ILE A 83 3.29 -26.93 5.65
C ILE A 83 3.67 -28.24 6.33
N ASN A 84 2.69 -28.97 6.87
CA ASN A 84 2.91 -30.27 7.50
C ASN A 84 3.02 -31.38 6.44
N LEU A 85 4.10 -31.34 5.66
CA LEU A 85 4.43 -32.33 4.64
C LEU A 85 5.92 -32.71 4.79
N PRO A 86 6.33 -33.91 4.34
CA PRO A 86 7.74 -34.28 4.33
C PRO A 86 8.53 -33.38 3.37
N LEU A 87 9.81 -33.13 3.65
CA LEU A 87 10.67 -32.39 2.73
C LEU A 87 10.84 -33.19 1.43
N CYS A 88 10.87 -32.52 0.29
CA CYS A 88 11.08 -33.18 -1.01
C CYS A 88 12.42 -33.92 -1.01
N GLY A 89 12.39 -35.20 -1.43
CA GLY A 89 13.50 -36.13 -1.31
C GLY A 89 14.50 -36.08 -2.46
N CYS A 90 14.04 -35.79 -3.68
CA CYS A 90 14.87 -35.73 -4.89
C CYS A 90 14.87 -34.35 -5.56
N SER A 91 15.90 -34.08 -6.39
CA SER A 91 16.06 -32.79 -7.06
C SER A 91 14.97 -32.50 -8.07
N ASN A 92 14.51 -33.52 -8.81
CA ASN A 92 13.49 -33.36 -9.84
C ASN A 92 12.17 -32.84 -9.24
N ASP A 93 11.67 -33.50 -8.18
CA ASP A 93 10.47 -33.08 -7.45
C ASP A 93 10.62 -31.66 -6.89
N THR A 94 11.81 -31.35 -6.35
CA THR A 94 12.11 -30.03 -5.80
C THR A 94 12.03 -28.96 -6.89
N HIS A 95 12.60 -29.23 -8.06
CA HIS A 95 12.64 -28.33 -9.20
C HIS A 95 11.24 -28.10 -9.80
N GLU A 96 10.50 -29.18 -10.04
CA GLU A 96 9.12 -29.12 -10.50
C GLU A 96 8.26 -28.30 -9.53
N LEU A 97 8.35 -28.62 -8.25
CA LEU A 97 7.57 -27.94 -7.23
C LEU A 97 7.95 -26.46 -7.10
N TYR A 98 9.24 -26.15 -7.18
CA TYR A 98 9.73 -24.77 -7.19
C TYR A 98 9.18 -24.01 -8.41
N GLY A 99 9.14 -24.65 -9.59
CA GLY A 99 8.52 -24.09 -10.80
C GLY A 99 7.03 -23.78 -10.61
N ILE A 100 6.27 -24.72 -10.02
CA ILE A 100 4.85 -24.54 -9.70
C ILE A 100 4.66 -23.37 -8.73
N ILE A 101 5.44 -23.34 -7.64
CA ILE A 101 5.38 -22.28 -6.63
C ILE A 101 5.71 -20.91 -7.24
N ASN A 102 6.74 -20.82 -8.05
CA ASN A 102 7.09 -19.57 -8.74
C ASN A 102 6.00 -19.10 -9.68
N LYS A 103 5.36 -20.05 -10.40
CA LYS A 103 4.22 -19.75 -11.24
C LYS A 103 3.07 -19.18 -10.40
N LEU A 104 2.70 -19.86 -9.31
CA LEU A 104 1.65 -19.41 -8.39
C LEU A 104 1.92 -18.02 -7.84
N ILE A 105 3.13 -17.76 -7.32
CA ILE A 105 3.47 -16.45 -6.76
C ILE A 105 3.47 -15.34 -7.83
N LYS A 106 3.70 -15.67 -9.11
CA LYS A 106 3.61 -14.71 -10.21
C LYS A 106 2.17 -14.45 -10.65
N THR A 107 1.31 -15.48 -10.61
CA THR A 107 -0.07 -15.39 -11.09
C THR A 107 -1.07 -14.99 -10.02
N THR A 108 -0.78 -15.24 -8.74
CA THR A 108 -1.65 -14.95 -7.61
C THR A 108 -1.52 -13.49 -7.19
N ASP A 109 -2.44 -12.67 -7.69
CA ASP A 109 -2.56 -11.26 -7.34
C ASP A 109 -3.18 -11.10 -5.93
N PRO A 110 -2.54 -10.36 -5.01
CA PRO A 110 -3.01 -10.22 -3.64
C PRO A 110 -4.38 -9.53 -3.53
N ILE A 111 -4.76 -8.69 -4.49
CA ILE A 111 -5.99 -7.89 -4.40
C ILE A 111 -7.17 -8.65 -5.01
N THR A 112 -7.01 -9.11 -6.25
CA THR A 112 -8.09 -9.73 -7.04
C THR A 112 -8.28 -11.22 -6.73
N HIS A 113 -7.19 -11.95 -6.46
CA HIS A 113 -7.25 -13.39 -6.16
C HIS A 113 -7.39 -13.67 -4.66
N CYS A 114 -6.66 -12.93 -3.82
CA CYS A 114 -6.65 -13.14 -2.37
C CYS A 114 -7.59 -12.22 -1.58
N PHE A 115 -8.18 -11.21 -2.22
CA PHE A 115 -9.02 -10.20 -1.55
C PHE A 115 -8.31 -9.49 -0.37
N CYS A 116 -6.97 -9.40 -0.42
CA CYS A 116 -6.22 -8.66 0.58
C CYS A 116 -6.30 -7.17 0.29
N ARG A 117 -6.61 -6.38 1.33
CA ARG A 117 -6.58 -4.91 1.25
C ARG A 117 -5.18 -4.44 0.92
N ARG A 118 -5.03 -3.45 0.03
CA ARG A 118 -3.73 -2.83 -0.28
C ARG A 118 -3.06 -2.28 0.98
N ARG A 119 -1.74 -2.18 1.00
CA ARG A 119 -1.01 -1.56 2.13
C ARG A 119 -1.26 -0.06 2.16
N CYS A 120 -1.42 0.55 3.34
CA CYS A 120 -1.55 2.02 3.46
C CYS A 120 -0.23 2.74 3.17
N GLU A 121 0.91 2.12 3.49
CA GLU A 121 2.22 2.64 3.12
C GLU A 121 2.99 1.59 2.31
N GLN A 122 3.56 2.01 1.19
CA GLN A 122 4.39 1.16 0.34
C GLN A 122 5.65 1.89 -0.09
N LEU A 123 6.80 1.24 0.07
CA LEU A 123 8.07 1.69 -0.48
C LEU A 123 8.38 0.84 -1.72
N ILE A 124 8.50 1.49 -2.86
CA ILE A 124 8.90 0.85 -4.12
C ILE A 124 10.34 1.23 -4.39
N PHE A 125 11.14 0.23 -4.76
CA PHE A 125 12.49 0.43 -5.25
C PHE A 125 12.48 0.05 -6.73
N ALA A 126 13.08 0.87 -7.56
CA ALA A 126 13.23 0.61 -8.99
C ALA A 126 14.73 0.53 -9.29
N PRO A 127 15.28 -0.68 -9.50
CA PRO A 127 16.66 -0.83 -9.93
C PRO A 127 16.78 -0.47 -11.41
N PHE A 128 17.86 0.24 -11.72
CA PHE A 128 18.35 0.44 -13.06
C PHE A 128 19.72 -0.23 -13.14
N LEU A 129 19.84 -1.17 -14.07
CA LEU A 129 21.07 -1.90 -14.31
C LEU A 129 21.85 -1.23 -15.42
N ASP A 130 23.10 -0.89 -15.12
CA ASP A 130 24.10 -0.54 -16.12
C ASP A 130 25.23 -1.56 -16.03
N THR A 131 25.59 -2.18 -17.15
CA THR A 131 26.59 -3.25 -17.19
C THR A 131 27.64 -2.91 -18.23
N VAL A 132 28.86 -2.70 -17.75
CA VAL A 132 30.02 -2.36 -18.57
C VAL A 132 30.96 -3.57 -18.60
N LYS A 133 31.45 -3.95 -19.77
CA LYS A 133 32.49 -4.98 -19.87
C LYS A 133 33.80 -4.41 -19.33
N THR A 134 34.45 -5.15 -18.46
CA THR A 134 35.76 -4.83 -17.89
C THR A 134 36.85 -5.60 -18.64
N GLU A 135 38.03 -5.00 -18.80
CA GLU A 135 39.18 -5.67 -19.43
C GLU A 135 39.65 -6.89 -18.63
N ASP A 136 39.52 -6.85 -17.31
CA ASP A 136 39.77 -7.98 -16.42
C ASP A 136 38.62 -8.98 -16.44
N GLN A 137 38.80 -10.07 -17.19
CA GLN A 137 37.84 -11.17 -17.33
C GLN A 137 37.61 -11.96 -16.03
N LYS A 138 38.45 -11.78 -15.00
CA LYS A 138 38.39 -12.58 -13.77
C LYS A 138 37.57 -11.93 -12.66
N THR A 139 37.42 -10.61 -12.68
CA THR A 139 36.69 -9.89 -11.63
C THR A 139 35.24 -9.62 -12.01
N VAL A 140 34.36 -9.67 -11.00
CA VAL A 140 32.99 -9.18 -11.08
C VAL A 140 32.90 -8.01 -10.09
N SER A 141 32.68 -6.81 -10.60
CA SER A 141 32.51 -5.62 -9.76
C SER A 141 31.03 -5.24 -9.74
N ILE A 142 30.42 -5.19 -8.54
CA ILE A 142 29.04 -4.76 -8.37
C ILE A 142 29.05 -3.47 -7.55
N THR A 143 28.60 -2.38 -8.15
CA THR A 143 28.49 -1.08 -7.49
C THR A 143 27.01 -0.79 -7.22
N LEU A 144 26.65 -0.55 -5.96
CA LEU A 144 25.30 -0.13 -5.57
C LEU A 144 25.30 1.38 -5.41
N GLU A 145 24.51 2.09 -6.21
CA GLU A 145 24.42 3.55 -6.18
C GLU A 145 22.97 4.00 -6.03
N LEU A 146 22.75 5.11 -5.34
CA LEU A 146 21.46 5.77 -5.27
C LEU A 146 21.45 6.79 -6.40
N THR A 147 20.42 6.77 -7.26
CA THR A 147 20.38 7.74 -8.36
C THR A 147 20.26 9.16 -7.81
N ASN A 148 19.43 9.35 -6.78
CA ASN A 148 19.14 10.65 -6.17
C ASN A 148 19.07 10.54 -4.63
N ASP A 149 19.40 11.63 -3.93
CA ASP A 149 19.20 11.78 -2.48
C ASP A 149 17.75 12.15 -2.11
N GLU A 150 16.91 12.37 -3.12
CA GLU A 150 15.51 12.73 -3.00
C GLU A 150 14.59 11.50 -3.04
N ILE A 151 13.46 11.58 -2.34
CA ILE A 151 12.36 10.61 -2.43
C ILE A 151 11.14 11.30 -3.01
N ASP A 152 10.56 10.67 -4.02
CA ASP A 152 9.21 10.98 -4.45
C ASP A 152 8.21 10.30 -3.51
N ILE A 153 7.46 11.12 -2.76
CA ILE A 153 6.38 10.69 -1.90
C ILE A 153 5.06 11.00 -2.61
N TYR A 154 4.35 9.96 -3.04
CA TYR A 154 3.01 10.01 -3.59
C TYR A 154 2.02 9.79 -2.46
N GLU A 155 1.29 10.82 -2.06
CA GLU A 155 0.33 10.76 -0.96
C GLU A 155 -1.09 11.01 -1.49
N GLU A 156 -1.95 10.01 -1.34
CA GLU A 156 -3.39 10.21 -1.48
C GLU A 156 -3.86 11.08 -0.32
N GLN A 157 -4.67 12.09 -0.64
CA GLN A 157 -5.36 12.94 0.33
C GLN A 157 -6.82 13.08 -0.08
N PHE A 158 -7.71 13.22 0.89
CA PHE A 158 -9.09 13.57 0.58
C PHE A 158 -9.11 14.97 -0.02
N THR A 159 -9.64 15.08 -1.23
CA THR A 159 -9.76 16.35 -1.97
C THR A 159 -10.75 17.28 -1.28
N TYR A 160 -11.70 16.70 -0.55
CA TYR A 160 -12.82 17.41 0.03
C TYR A 160 -13.03 17.00 1.48
N ASP A 161 -12.41 17.77 2.37
CA ASP A 161 -12.52 17.58 3.81
C ASP A 161 -13.84 18.12 4.38
N PHE A 162 -14.17 17.70 5.59
CA PHE A 162 -15.32 18.20 6.33
C PHE A 162 -15.31 19.74 6.48
N ILE A 163 -14.13 20.34 6.61
CA ILE A 163 -13.97 21.80 6.71
C ILE A 163 -14.38 22.47 5.37
N ALA A 164 -13.99 21.88 4.24
CA ALA A 164 -14.39 22.36 2.92
C ALA A 164 -15.90 22.24 2.72
N LEU A 165 -16.49 21.11 3.15
CA LEU A 165 -17.95 20.93 3.17
C LEU A 165 -18.66 22.03 3.97
N LEU A 166 -18.22 22.29 5.21
CA LEU A 166 -18.82 23.35 6.04
C LEU A 166 -18.65 24.75 5.41
N SER A 167 -17.49 25.02 4.80
CA SER A 167 -17.22 26.27 4.10
C SER A 167 -18.17 26.47 2.92
N ASP A 168 -18.36 25.43 2.09
CA ASP A 168 -19.29 25.49 0.96
C ASP A 168 -20.76 25.57 1.42
N PHE A 169 -21.10 24.91 2.53
CA PHE A 169 -22.43 25.01 3.14
C PHE A 169 -22.72 26.44 3.59
N GLY A 170 -21.81 27.02 4.37
CA GLY A 170 -21.91 28.39 4.84
C GLY A 170 -21.92 29.41 3.70
N GLY A 171 -21.05 29.22 2.71
CA GLY A 171 -20.96 30.09 1.53
C GLY A 171 -22.24 30.10 0.71
N ASN A 172 -22.81 28.92 0.40
CA ASN A 172 -24.03 28.83 -0.40
C ASN A 172 -25.27 29.33 0.38
N LEU A 173 -25.41 28.98 1.67
CA LEU A 173 -26.50 29.49 2.50
C LEU A 173 -26.43 31.02 2.68
N GLY A 174 -25.22 31.56 2.89
CA GLY A 174 -25.00 33.00 3.00
C GLY A 174 -25.27 33.74 1.70
N LEU A 175 -24.81 33.22 0.57
CA LEU A 175 -24.95 33.89 -0.73
C LEU A 175 -26.39 33.89 -1.24
N PHE A 176 -27.08 32.75 -1.20
CA PHE A 176 -28.41 32.62 -1.82
C PHE A 176 -29.57 32.98 -0.89
N LEU A 177 -29.41 32.77 0.42
CA LEU A 177 -30.47 33.02 1.41
C LEU A 177 -30.17 34.20 2.34
N GLY A 178 -28.94 34.74 2.32
CA GLY A 178 -28.52 35.77 3.27
C GLY A 178 -28.41 35.24 4.70
N LEU A 179 -28.37 33.92 4.89
CA LEU A 179 -28.30 33.30 6.21
C LEU A 179 -26.85 33.32 6.71
N SER A 180 -26.65 33.88 7.89
CA SER A 180 -25.36 33.82 8.58
C SER A 180 -25.42 32.85 9.77
N VAL A 181 -24.27 32.46 10.31
CA VAL A 181 -24.19 31.64 11.54
C VAL A 181 -24.96 32.28 12.70
N ILE A 182 -25.07 33.62 12.73
CA ILE A 182 -25.81 34.37 13.75
C ILE A 182 -27.33 34.14 13.65
N THR A 183 -27.84 33.80 12.47
CA THR A 183 -29.27 33.50 12.28
C THR A 183 -29.66 32.09 12.75
N LEU A 184 -28.69 31.18 12.96
CA LEU A 184 -28.96 29.81 13.38
C LEU A 184 -29.58 29.72 14.79
N PRO A 185 -29.07 30.40 15.84
CA PRO A 185 -29.73 30.43 17.15
C PRO A 185 -31.17 30.94 17.11
N GLU A 186 -31.45 31.97 16.30
CA GLU A 186 -32.79 32.50 16.12
C GLU A 186 -33.71 31.46 15.49
N PHE A 187 -33.22 30.76 14.45
CA PHE A 187 -33.94 29.69 13.79
C PHE A 187 -34.21 28.50 14.73
N ILE A 188 -33.21 28.11 15.53
CA ILE A 188 -33.35 27.03 16.52
C ILE A 188 -34.36 27.43 17.60
N TRP A 189 -34.27 28.65 18.13
CA TRP A 189 -35.21 29.16 19.14
C TRP A 189 -36.63 29.21 18.60
N TYR A 190 -36.81 29.76 17.40
CA TYR A 190 -38.11 29.85 16.73
C TYR A 190 -38.69 28.46 16.44
N SER A 191 -37.85 27.54 15.92
CA SER A 191 -38.25 26.15 15.66
C SER A 191 -38.62 25.42 16.95
N TYR A 192 -37.84 25.60 18.02
CA TYR A 192 -38.11 25.05 19.34
C TYR A 192 -39.44 25.59 19.92
N TYR A 193 -39.66 26.90 19.82
CA TYR A 193 -40.90 27.56 20.24
C TYR A 193 -42.12 27.02 19.47
N ILE A 194 -42.01 26.86 18.15
CA ILE A 194 -43.05 26.24 17.31
C ILE A 194 -43.31 24.80 17.74
N LEU A 195 -42.27 23.98 17.90
CA LEU A 195 -42.41 22.56 18.28
C LEU A 195 -43.08 22.40 19.64
N ILE A 196 -42.77 23.24 20.62
CA ILE A 196 -43.45 23.26 21.91
C ILE A 196 -44.92 23.63 21.76
N ASN A 197 -45.22 24.67 20.99
CA ASN A 197 -46.60 25.12 20.81
C ASN A 197 -47.43 24.08 20.07
N ILE A 198 -46.90 23.42 19.04
CA ILE A 198 -47.57 22.29 18.37
C ILE A 198 -47.87 21.17 19.36
N ARG A 199 -46.93 20.83 20.26
CA ARG A 199 -47.15 19.80 21.30
C ARG A 199 -48.14 20.21 22.39
N LYS A 200 -48.35 21.52 22.63
CA LYS A 200 -49.31 22.04 23.63
C LYS A 200 -50.73 22.17 23.11
N VAL A 201 -50.96 21.98 21.80
CA VAL A 201 -52.32 21.94 21.24
C VAL A 201 -52.98 20.62 21.64
N LYS A 202 -53.66 20.60 22.80
CA LYS A 202 -54.75 19.65 23.04
C LYS A 202 -55.85 19.91 21.99
N PRO A 203 -56.46 18.89 21.38
CA PRO A 203 -57.56 19.06 20.42
C PRO A 203 -58.75 19.64 21.18
N THR A 204 -58.88 20.95 21.18
CA THR A 204 -60.08 21.64 21.67
C THR A 204 -60.41 22.71 20.65
N ASN A 205 -61.71 22.77 20.30
CA ASN A 205 -62.36 23.60 19.29
C ASN A 205 -62.13 25.14 19.39
N LYS A 206 -61.11 25.59 20.12
CA LYS A 206 -60.71 27.00 20.25
C LYS A 206 -59.60 27.43 19.29
N ILE A 207 -59.05 26.52 18.47
CA ILE A 207 -58.03 26.84 17.45
C ILE A 207 -58.56 27.84 16.43
N CYS A 208 -59.86 27.80 16.08
CA CYS A 208 -60.43 28.80 15.18
C CYS A 208 -60.30 30.23 15.74
N HIS A 209 -60.46 30.44 17.04
CA HIS A 209 -60.51 31.79 17.60
C HIS A 209 -59.13 32.47 17.70
N VAL A 210 -58.07 31.68 17.92
CA VAL A 210 -56.68 32.18 17.94
C VAL A 210 -56.15 32.31 16.52
N TYR A 211 -56.51 31.37 15.62
CA TYR A 211 -56.19 31.51 14.20
C TYR A 211 -56.87 32.74 13.61
N ASP A 212 -58.13 33.02 13.95
CA ASP A 212 -58.84 34.22 13.49
C ASP A 212 -58.27 35.51 14.08
N ALA A 213 -57.85 35.53 15.36
CA ALA A 213 -57.21 36.70 15.95
C ALA A 213 -55.82 36.98 15.37
N CYS A 214 -55.02 35.92 15.12
CA CYS A 214 -53.70 36.05 14.51
C CYS A 214 -53.80 36.42 13.02
N LYS A 215 -54.78 35.83 12.31
CA LYS A 215 -55.12 36.18 10.93
C LYS A 215 -55.58 37.63 10.81
N LYS A 216 -56.34 38.15 11.79
CA LYS A 216 -56.78 39.55 11.79
C LYS A 216 -55.61 40.54 11.95
N ASN A 217 -54.65 40.24 12.81
CA ASN A 217 -53.45 41.09 12.98
C ASN A 217 -52.48 41.00 11.81
N ILE A 218 -52.36 39.84 11.15
CA ILE A 218 -51.57 39.69 9.92
C ILE A 218 -52.26 40.47 8.78
N ILE A 219 -53.58 40.37 8.63
CA ILE A 219 -54.36 41.11 7.63
C ILE A 219 -54.33 42.64 7.88
N GLU A 220 -54.35 43.09 9.15
CA GLU A 220 -54.20 44.52 9.47
C GLU A 220 -52.78 45.05 9.20
N SER A 221 -51.75 44.21 9.31
CA SER A 221 -50.38 44.56 8.92
C SER A 221 -50.18 44.59 7.40
N GLU A 222 -50.94 43.80 6.63
CA GLU A 222 -50.96 43.80 5.16
C GLU A 222 -51.72 45.00 4.57
N GLY A 223 -52.63 45.62 5.34
CA GLY A 223 -53.51 46.70 4.89
C GLY A 223 -52.82 48.06 4.62
N LYS A 224 -51.59 48.29 5.10
CA LYS A 224 -50.87 49.57 4.93
C LYS A 224 -49.87 49.59 3.76
N THR A 225 -49.60 48.46 3.12
CA THR A 225 -48.78 48.39 1.90
C THR A 225 -49.64 48.00 0.71
N LYS A 226 -50.51 48.93 0.25
CA LYS A 226 -51.17 48.88 -1.08
C LYS A 226 -50.16 49.14 -2.22
N GLY A 227 -48.99 48.51 -2.16
CA GLY A 227 -47.99 48.51 -3.22
C GLY A 227 -48.02 47.17 -3.95
N ASN A 228 -48.44 47.19 -5.22
CA ASN A 228 -48.37 46.11 -6.23
C ASN A 228 -48.21 44.68 -5.67
N GLY A 229 -49.31 43.99 -5.35
CA GLY A 229 -49.29 42.59 -4.87
C GLY A 229 -48.59 41.60 -5.81
N VAL A 230 -48.40 41.96 -7.08
CA VAL A 230 -47.56 41.22 -8.04
C VAL A 230 -46.08 41.19 -7.61
N LEU A 231 -45.55 42.32 -7.09
CA LEU A 231 -44.15 42.42 -6.67
C LEU A 231 -43.85 41.55 -5.45
N VAL A 232 -44.79 41.47 -4.50
CA VAL A 232 -44.65 40.62 -3.30
C VAL A 232 -44.65 39.14 -3.69
N LYS A 233 -45.55 38.71 -4.58
CA LYS A 233 -45.59 37.35 -5.11
C LYS A 233 -44.31 36.98 -5.86
N LEU A 234 -43.78 37.90 -6.67
CA LEU A 234 -42.53 37.70 -7.40
C LEU A 234 -41.33 37.55 -6.47
N LYS A 235 -41.22 38.39 -5.44
CA LYS A 235 -40.17 38.28 -4.42
C LYS A 235 -40.21 36.94 -3.69
N SER A 236 -41.40 36.50 -3.28
CA SER A 236 -41.59 35.21 -2.62
C SER A 236 -41.17 34.04 -3.53
N LEU A 237 -41.59 34.05 -4.79
CA LEU A 237 -41.19 33.03 -5.78
C LEU A 237 -39.67 32.97 -5.95
N LEU A 238 -39.00 34.13 -6.03
CA LEU A 238 -37.55 34.21 -6.17
C LEU A 238 -36.84 33.59 -4.95
N VAL A 239 -37.32 33.86 -3.73
CA VAL A 239 -36.77 33.28 -2.50
C VAL A 239 -36.93 31.75 -2.49
N ILE A 240 -38.11 31.24 -2.87
CA ILE A 240 -38.35 29.79 -2.95
C ILE A 240 -37.43 29.14 -3.98
N LEU A 241 -37.28 29.75 -5.16
CA LEU A 241 -36.41 29.25 -6.21
C LEU A 241 -34.94 29.19 -5.75
N ASN A 242 -34.46 30.25 -5.10
CA ASN A 242 -33.12 30.30 -4.51
C ASN A 242 -32.93 29.25 -3.41
N ALA A 243 -33.94 29.02 -2.57
CA ALA A 243 -33.89 28.00 -1.54
C ALA A 243 -33.82 26.58 -2.12
N VAL A 244 -34.63 26.27 -3.13
CA VAL A 244 -34.58 24.97 -3.83
C VAL A 244 -33.24 24.76 -4.50
N PHE A 245 -32.72 25.79 -5.19
CA PHE A 245 -31.41 25.73 -5.84
C PHE A 245 -30.27 25.53 -4.85
N THR A 246 -30.30 26.26 -3.72
CA THR A 246 -29.32 26.11 -2.64
C THR A 246 -29.36 24.70 -2.07
N LEU A 247 -30.55 24.17 -1.78
CA LEU A 247 -30.71 22.81 -1.28
C LEU A 247 -30.15 21.77 -2.27
N TYR A 248 -30.43 21.94 -3.57
CA TYR A 248 -29.87 21.08 -4.61
C TYR A 248 -28.33 21.09 -4.61
N LEU A 249 -27.71 22.28 -4.55
CA LEU A 249 -26.25 22.39 -4.48
C LEU A 249 -25.68 21.76 -3.22
N LEU A 250 -26.32 21.95 -2.07
CA LEU A 250 -25.89 21.34 -0.81
C LEU A 250 -25.96 19.82 -0.84
N LEU A 251 -27.04 19.25 -1.41
CA LEU A 251 -27.16 17.81 -1.61
C LEU A 251 -26.09 17.28 -2.55
N TYR A 252 -25.81 17.98 -3.64
CA TYR A 252 -24.75 17.61 -4.57
C TYR A 252 -23.37 17.62 -3.89
N ARG A 253 -23.06 18.66 -3.11
CA ARG A 253 -21.80 18.75 -2.34
C ARG A 253 -21.70 17.70 -1.24
N LEU A 254 -22.82 17.39 -0.57
CA LEU A 254 -22.88 16.32 0.43
C LEU A 254 -22.60 14.96 -0.22
N ASN A 255 -23.22 14.67 -1.37
CA ASN A 255 -22.94 13.44 -2.11
C ASN A 255 -21.47 13.37 -2.53
N TYR A 256 -20.92 14.47 -3.06
CA TYR A 256 -19.49 14.55 -3.41
C TYR A 256 -18.58 14.32 -2.20
N TYR A 257 -18.95 14.78 -0.99
CA TYR A 257 -18.21 14.47 0.24
C TYR A 257 -18.32 12.99 0.62
N LEU A 258 -19.51 12.40 0.52
CA LEU A 258 -19.75 10.99 0.83
C LEU A 258 -19.06 10.03 -0.15
N ASP A 259 -18.80 10.47 -1.38
CA ASP A 259 -18.02 9.73 -2.37
C ASP A 259 -16.51 9.66 -2.02
N GLU A 260 -16.06 10.37 -0.98
CA GLU A 260 -14.67 10.39 -0.47
C GLU A 260 -13.61 10.60 -1.58
N PRO A 261 -13.71 11.68 -2.39
CA PRO A 261 -12.85 11.88 -3.56
C PRO A 261 -11.39 12.07 -3.12
N VAL A 262 -10.49 11.26 -3.68
CA VAL A 262 -9.05 11.32 -3.39
C VAL A 262 -8.28 12.01 -4.51
N THR A 263 -7.27 12.80 -4.14
CA THR A 263 -6.27 13.37 -5.04
C THR A 263 -4.89 12.89 -4.65
N ILE A 264 -3.98 12.82 -5.62
CA ILE A 264 -2.60 12.41 -5.38
C ILE A 264 -1.73 13.65 -5.36
N VAL A 265 -1.06 13.88 -4.23
CA VAL A 265 -0.07 14.94 -4.07
C VAL A 265 1.32 14.31 -4.15
N VAL A 266 2.16 14.84 -5.03
CA VAL A 266 3.57 14.43 -5.14
C VAL A 266 4.42 15.40 -4.34
N LYS A 267 5.19 14.87 -3.39
CA LYS A 267 6.15 15.63 -2.59
C LYS A 267 7.53 15.08 -2.84
N VAL A 268 8.47 15.96 -3.18
CA VAL A 268 9.89 15.62 -3.29
C VAL A 268 10.55 16.00 -1.97
N VAL A 269 11.12 15.03 -1.26
CA VAL A 269 11.74 15.25 0.05
C VAL A 269 13.17 14.75 0.03
N GLN A 270 14.11 15.61 0.44
CA GLN A 270 15.52 15.23 0.61
C GLN A 270 15.67 14.29 1.83
N ARG A 271 16.38 13.18 1.67
CA ARG A 271 16.64 12.26 2.78
C ARG A 271 17.71 12.78 3.72
N GLN A 272 17.48 12.55 5.00
CA GLN A 272 18.54 12.65 6.02
C GLN A 272 19.26 11.31 6.24
N TYR A 273 18.61 10.19 5.94
CA TYR A 273 19.16 8.85 6.09
C TYR A 273 18.65 7.91 5.00
N THR A 274 19.52 7.02 4.52
CA THR A 274 19.17 6.01 3.52
C THR A 274 19.39 4.61 4.08
N GLN A 275 18.33 3.81 4.05
CA GLN A 275 18.44 2.36 4.23
C GLN A 275 18.40 1.72 2.85
N TYR A 276 19.49 1.07 2.48
CA TYR A 276 19.55 0.28 1.26
C TYR A 276 18.67 -0.96 1.40
N PRO A 277 18.01 -1.41 0.32
CA PRO A 277 17.41 -2.73 0.30
C PRO A 277 18.51 -3.77 0.54
N SER A 278 18.17 -4.88 1.19
CA SER A 278 19.12 -5.99 1.26
C SER A 278 19.22 -6.61 -0.13
N VAL A 279 20.44 -6.61 -0.66
CA VAL A 279 20.78 -7.20 -1.96
C VAL A 279 21.44 -8.54 -1.70
N THR A 280 20.94 -9.58 -2.36
CA THR A 280 21.57 -10.90 -2.36
C THR A 280 22.15 -11.14 -3.75
N ILE A 281 23.47 -11.30 -3.80
CA ILE A 281 24.20 -11.63 -5.02
C ILE A 281 24.43 -13.14 -5.01
N CYS A 282 24.12 -13.80 -6.12
CA CYS A 282 24.53 -15.18 -6.30
C CYS A 282 25.44 -15.29 -7.51
N ALA A 283 26.68 -15.63 -7.24
CA ALA A 283 27.63 -16.06 -8.23
C ALA A 283 27.43 -17.57 -8.43
N GLU A 284 26.68 -17.94 -9.46
CA GLU A 284 26.64 -19.33 -9.90
C GLU A 284 27.79 -19.51 -10.89
N LYS A 285 29.00 -19.62 -10.35
CA LYS A 285 30.06 -20.30 -11.10
C LYS A 285 29.89 -21.78 -10.82
N GLN A 286 30.17 -22.62 -11.82
CA GLN A 286 30.37 -24.06 -11.63
C GLN A 286 31.43 -24.19 -10.52
N ASN A 287 30.98 -24.52 -9.32
CA ASN A 287 31.81 -24.53 -8.13
C ASN A 287 32.08 -26.01 -7.88
N ASP A 288 33.05 -26.56 -8.61
CA ASP A 288 33.43 -27.97 -8.53
C ASP A 288 33.55 -28.47 -7.07
N PRO A 289 34.10 -27.69 -6.10
CA PRO A 289 34.09 -28.06 -4.68
C PRO A 289 32.68 -28.23 -4.07
N MET A 290 31.73 -27.39 -4.48
CA MET A 290 30.35 -27.48 -4.00
C MET A 290 29.62 -28.70 -4.60
N ASP A 291 29.89 -29.00 -5.87
CA ASP A 291 29.37 -30.20 -6.52
C ASP A 291 30.03 -31.49 -5.96
N GLU A 292 31.31 -31.42 -5.56
CA GLU A 292 32.02 -32.51 -4.89
C GLU A 292 31.50 -32.74 -3.45
N ALA A 293 31.34 -31.68 -2.65
CA ALA A 293 30.74 -31.76 -1.32
C ALA A 293 29.31 -32.32 -1.37
N ARG A 294 28.52 -31.87 -2.36
CA ARG A 294 27.17 -32.39 -2.63
C ARG A 294 27.21 -33.89 -2.96
N SER A 295 28.16 -34.32 -3.79
CA SER A 295 28.38 -35.73 -4.15
C SER A 295 28.80 -36.58 -2.96
N HIS A 296 29.57 -36.03 -2.03
CA HIS A 296 29.97 -36.72 -0.79
C HIS A 296 28.78 -36.94 0.16
N ILE A 297 27.97 -35.90 0.39
CA ILE A 297 26.75 -35.98 1.22
C ILE A 297 25.70 -36.91 0.57
N LEU A 298 25.59 -36.90 -0.75
CA LEU A 298 24.78 -37.83 -1.54
C LEU A 298 25.13 -39.30 -1.25
N LYS A 299 26.43 -39.65 -1.30
CA LYS A 299 26.91 -41.01 -1.05
C LYS A 299 26.64 -41.47 0.38
N GLN A 300 26.76 -40.58 1.36
CA GLN A 300 26.51 -40.91 2.77
C GLN A 300 25.03 -41.11 3.11
N THR A 301 24.12 -40.44 2.40
CA THR A 301 22.69 -40.45 2.73
C THR A 301 21.91 -41.61 2.10
N ASN A 302 22.56 -42.46 1.28
CA ASN A 302 22.01 -43.70 0.70
C ASN A 302 20.64 -43.52 0.00
N LYS A 303 20.39 -42.33 -0.57
CA LYS A 303 19.15 -42.01 -1.29
C LYS A 303 19.25 -42.46 -2.75
N THR A 304 18.16 -43.05 -3.26
CA THR A 304 18.01 -43.51 -4.65
C THR A 304 17.75 -42.36 -5.65
N CYS A 305 18.14 -41.13 -5.35
CA CYS A 305 17.89 -40.00 -6.24
C CYS A 305 19.07 -39.80 -7.20
N ASP A 306 18.79 -39.67 -8.51
CA ASP A 306 19.81 -39.38 -9.52
C ASP A 306 20.48 -38.00 -9.32
N SER A 307 19.83 -37.10 -8.57
CA SER A 307 20.38 -35.82 -8.13
C SER A 307 19.67 -35.31 -6.87
N ILE A 308 20.43 -34.69 -5.95
CA ILE A 308 19.92 -34.05 -4.72
C ILE A 308 19.89 -32.54 -4.92
N SER A 309 18.79 -31.84 -4.68
CA SER A 309 18.78 -30.37 -4.83
C SER A 309 19.59 -29.67 -3.73
N PRO A 310 20.08 -28.44 -3.96
CA PRO A 310 20.84 -27.68 -2.96
C PRO A 310 20.05 -27.47 -1.66
N TRP A 311 18.73 -27.38 -1.79
CA TRP A 311 17.78 -27.26 -0.69
C TRP A 311 17.78 -28.44 0.27
N GLN A 312 18.16 -29.62 -0.20
CA GLN A 312 18.19 -30.83 0.61
C GLN A 312 19.45 -30.93 1.48
N LEU A 313 20.49 -30.15 1.17
CA LEU A 313 21.64 -29.96 2.05
C LEU A 313 21.24 -29.18 3.31
N ILE A 314 20.28 -28.26 3.18
CA ILE A 314 19.69 -27.50 4.28
C ILE A 314 18.52 -28.31 4.86
N SER A 315 18.85 -29.41 5.54
CA SER A 315 17.86 -30.24 6.25
C SER A 315 17.82 -29.89 7.73
N ALA A 316 16.84 -30.43 8.48
CA ALA A 316 16.76 -30.22 9.93
C ALA A 316 18.03 -30.66 10.69
N ASN A 317 18.87 -31.51 10.10
CA ASN A 317 20.06 -32.08 10.73
C ASN A 317 21.38 -31.45 10.24
N LEU A 318 21.34 -30.59 9.20
CA LEU A 318 22.51 -29.92 8.64
C LEU A 318 22.25 -28.41 8.68
N SER A 319 22.95 -27.72 9.57
CA SER A 319 22.83 -26.27 9.63
C SER A 319 23.52 -25.63 8.43
N LEU A 320 23.09 -24.42 8.07
CA LEU A 320 23.78 -23.65 7.04
C LEU A 320 25.27 -23.47 7.36
N LYS A 321 25.61 -23.36 8.66
CA LYS A 321 26.98 -23.27 9.15
C LYS A 321 27.78 -24.53 8.83
N ASP A 322 27.19 -25.72 8.95
CA ASP A 322 27.87 -26.98 8.63
C ASP A 322 28.17 -27.06 7.13
N VAL A 323 27.22 -26.62 6.30
CA VAL A 323 27.43 -26.50 4.84
C VAL A 323 28.56 -25.51 4.53
N TRP A 324 28.60 -24.35 5.19
CA TRP A 324 29.66 -23.36 4.99
C TRP A 324 31.04 -23.85 5.45
N ASN A 325 31.10 -24.55 6.59
CA ASN A 325 32.33 -25.11 7.14
C ASN A 325 32.91 -26.18 6.21
N GLU A 326 32.06 -27.07 5.67
CA GLU A 326 32.48 -28.09 4.70
C GLU A 326 32.96 -27.49 3.37
N LEU A 327 32.39 -26.35 2.97
CA LEU A 327 32.82 -25.64 1.77
C LEU A 327 34.09 -24.79 1.97
N ASN A 328 34.62 -24.70 3.20
CA ASN A 328 35.82 -23.96 3.55
C ASN A 328 35.84 -22.50 3.03
N VAL A 329 34.67 -21.85 3.00
CA VAL A 329 34.48 -20.51 2.39
C VAL A 329 35.07 -19.38 3.24
N ASP A 330 35.35 -19.65 4.53
CA ASP A 330 35.98 -18.69 5.44
C ASP A 330 37.33 -18.15 4.93
N GLY A 331 38.00 -18.86 4.01
CA GLY A 331 39.27 -18.41 3.41
C GLY A 331 39.16 -17.45 2.21
N THR A 332 37.97 -17.25 1.61
CA THR A 332 37.83 -16.54 0.32
C THR A 332 37.02 -15.25 0.36
N ILE A 333 36.33 -14.96 1.47
CA ILE A 333 35.77 -13.63 1.70
C ILE A 333 36.83 -12.82 2.47
N ASN A 334 37.95 -12.53 1.82
CA ASN A 334 38.71 -11.34 2.18
C ASN A 334 37.81 -10.15 1.85
N LEU A 335 36.96 -9.76 2.79
CA LEU A 335 36.62 -8.36 2.95
C LEU A 335 37.96 -7.68 3.19
N ASP A 336 38.61 -7.21 2.11
CA ASP A 336 39.74 -6.32 2.26
C ASP A 336 39.31 -5.26 3.27
N ASN A 337 40.05 -5.15 4.38
CA ASN A 337 39.81 -4.21 5.46
C ASN A 337 39.71 -2.75 4.95
N ASP A 338 40.07 -2.51 3.69
CA ASP A 338 39.92 -1.24 2.99
C ASP A 338 38.45 -0.83 2.75
N MET A 339 37.47 -1.75 2.76
CA MET A 339 36.04 -1.39 2.74
C MET A 339 35.46 -1.07 4.12
N ALA A 340 36.01 -1.62 5.19
CA ALA A 340 35.63 -1.23 6.55
C ALA A 340 36.24 0.11 6.96
N GLU A 341 37.41 0.47 6.42
CA GLU A 341 38.11 1.73 6.73
C GLU A 341 37.74 2.91 5.81
N LYS A 342 37.15 2.66 4.63
CA LYS A 342 36.61 3.72 3.74
C LYS A 342 35.13 4.06 3.93
N VAL A 343 34.45 3.46 4.92
CA VAL A 343 33.26 4.09 5.53
C VAL A 343 33.73 5.11 6.58
N MET A 344 34.68 5.98 6.21
CA MET A 344 34.74 7.30 6.80
C MET A 344 33.52 8.06 6.29
N ILE A 345 32.50 8.13 7.14
CA ILE A 345 31.51 9.19 7.12
C ILE A 345 32.32 10.49 7.16
N ASN A 346 32.60 11.06 6.00
CA ASN A 346 33.18 12.38 5.86
C ASN A 346 32.09 13.38 6.27
N LYS A 347 31.92 13.54 7.59
CA LYS A 347 31.15 14.60 8.23
C LYS A 347 31.89 15.91 7.98
N ARG A 348 31.81 16.45 6.76
CA ARG A 348 31.99 17.88 6.55
C ARG A 348 30.69 18.56 6.93
N ILE A 349 30.69 19.07 8.15
CA ILE A 349 29.78 20.12 8.58
C ILE A 349 30.13 21.35 7.74
N PHE A 350 29.18 21.79 6.92
CA PHE A 350 28.97 23.20 6.61
C PHE A 350 27.51 23.51 6.92
#